data_AF-A0A963R0N1-F1
#
_entry.id   AF-A0A963R0N1-F1
#
_cell.length_a   1.000
_cell.length_b   1.000
_cell.length_c   1.000
_cell.angle_alpha   90.00
_cell.angle_beta   90.00
_cell.angle_gamma   90.00
#
_symmetry.space_group_name_H-M   'P 1'
#
loop_
_entity.id
_entity.type
_entity.pdbx_description
1 polymer ?
#
loop_
_entity_poly.entity_id
_entity_poly.type
_entity_poly.pdbx_seq_one_letter_code
_entity_poly.pdbx_strand_id
1 'polypeptide(L)'
;MRLFLTLACVLLGLRAAWAEPVPDYWRKIVEEARGQTVYFNAWGGSASINDYIAWAAAAVKERFGVDLVHVKLTDTADAVSRVLVEKEAGREEGGSVDLIWINGENFA
;
A
#
# COMPACT_ATOMS: atom_id res chain seq x y z
N MET A 1 4.59 20.46 -43.99
CA MET A 1 5.13 19.40 -43.10
C MET A 1 5.91 19.92 -41.88
N ARG A 2 6.68 21.02 -41.98
CA ARG A 2 7.37 21.62 -40.81
C ARG A 2 6.46 22.36 -39.81
N LEU A 3 5.28 22.82 -40.23
CA LEU A 3 4.32 23.54 -39.36
C LEU A 3 3.46 22.62 -38.47
N PHE A 4 3.22 21.37 -38.92
CA PHE A 4 2.49 20.36 -38.14
C PHE A 4 3.34 19.69 -37.06
N LEU A 5 4.67 19.70 -37.22
CA LEU A 5 5.60 19.11 -36.25
C LEU A 5 5.80 20.00 -35.01
N THR A 6 5.74 21.32 -35.16
CA THR A 6 5.91 22.28 -34.05
C THR A 6 4.70 22.33 -33.11
N LEU A 7 3.48 22.13 -33.63
CA LEU A 7 2.25 22.15 -32.83
C LEU A 7 2.12 20.93 -31.90
N ALA A 8 2.66 19.77 -32.32
CA ALA A 8 2.70 18.55 -31.52
C ALA A 8 3.63 18.65 -30.30
N CYS A 9 4.78 19.35 -30.42
CA CYS A 9 5.71 19.54 -29.31
C CYS A 9 5.16 20.50 -28.22
N VAL A 10 4.34 21.49 -28.60
CA VAL A 10 3.73 22.41 -27.62
C VAL A 10 2.67 21.71 -26.76
N LEU A 11 1.87 20.81 -27.36
CA LEU A 11 0.83 20.07 -26.63
C LEU A 11 1.37 19.00 -25.67
N LEU A 12 2.57 18.44 -25.93
CA LEU A 12 3.24 17.52 -25.00
C LEU A 12 3.92 18.24 -23.82
N GLY A 13 4.44 19.46 -24.03
CA GLY A 13 5.07 20.26 -22.96
C GLY A 13 4.09 20.73 -21.89
N LEU A 14 2.82 20.98 -22.25
CA LEU A 14 1.78 21.44 -21.34
C LEU A 14 1.32 20.37 -20.32
N ARG A 15 1.56 19.07 -20.55
CA ARG A 15 1.20 18.02 -19.58
C ARG A 15 2.23 17.82 -18.46
N ALA A 16 3.50 18.14 -18.70
CA ALA A 16 4.55 17.96 -17.69
C ALA A 16 4.49 19.03 -16.58
N ALA A 17 3.89 20.19 -16.87
CA ALA A 17 3.87 21.33 -15.95
C ALA A 17 2.85 21.23 -14.78
N TRP A 18 2.06 20.16 -14.72
CA TRP A 18 0.99 19.98 -13.70
C TRP A 18 1.24 18.79 -12.78
N ALA A 19 2.38 18.10 -12.91
CA ALA A 19 2.75 17.08 -11.94
C ALA A 19 3.36 17.77 -10.72
N GLU A 20 2.69 17.68 -9.57
CA GLU A 20 3.33 18.09 -8.32
C GLU A 20 4.56 17.20 -8.08
N PRO A 21 5.73 17.80 -7.76
CA PRO A 21 6.90 17.01 -7.44
C PRO A 21 6.61 16.17 -6.21
N VAL A 22 6.92 14.87 -6.30
CA VAL A 22 6.88 13.97 -5.15
C VAL A 22 7.74 14.58 -4.03
N PRO A 23 7.17 14.82 -2.83
CA PRO A 23 7.92 15.43 -1.75
C PRO A 23 9.16 14.62 -1.38
N ASP A 24 10.26 15.27 -1.01
CA ASP A 24 11.52 14.58 -0.69
C ASP A 24 11.39 13.58 0.46
N TYR A 25 10.52 13.86 1.43
CA TYR A 25 10.24 12.91 2.53
C TYR A 25 9.68 11.58 2.02
N TRP A 26 8.90 11.60 0.93
CA TRP A 26 8.31 10.38 0.37
C TRP A 26 9.36 9.51 -0.31
N ARG A 27 10.32 10.11 -1.02
CA ARG A 27 11.45 9.36 -1.61
C ARG A 27 12.23 8.63 -0.53
N LYS A 28 12.50 9.30 0.59
CA LYS A 28 13.18 8.71 1.74
C LYS A 28 12.41 7.52 2.32
N ILE A 29 11.08 7.64 2.49
CA ILE A 29 10.22 6.53 2.94
C ILE A 29 10.33 5.33 1.99
N VAL A 30 10.27 5.55 0.69
CA VAL A 30 10.36 4.47 -0.31
C VAL A 30 11.72 3.79 -0.29
N GLU A 31 12.81 4.54 -0.09
CA GLU A 31 14.15 3.99 0.07
C GLU A 31 14.28 3.15 1.34
N GLU A 32 13.80 3.64 2.47
CA GLU A 32 13.84 2.96 3.77
C GLU A 32 12.97 1.70 3.81
N ALA A 33 11.84 1.69 3.10
CA ALA A 33 10.92 0.55 3.04
C ALA A 33 11.50 -0.66 2.28
N ARG A 34 12.49 -0.47 1.42
CA ARG A 34 13.02 -1.54 0.57
C ARG A 34 13.58 -2.70 1.41
N GLY A 35 13.09 -3.91 1.16
CA GLY A 35 13.49 -5.12 1.88
C GLY A 35 12.76 -5.34 3.21
N GLN A 36 11.87 -4.42 3.61
CA GLN A 36 10.99 -4.63 4.76
C GLN A 36 9.84 -5.57 4.40
N THR A 37 9.29 -6.21 5.42
CA THR A 37 8.08 -7.03 5.33
C THR A 37 6.91 -6.28 5.96
N VAL A 38 5.75 -6.32 5.33
CA VAL A 38 4.48 -5.77 5.83
C VAL A 38 3.48 -6.90 5.98
N TYR A 39 3.04 -7.17 7.20
CA TYR A 39 1.98 -8.11 7.55
C TYR A 39 0.61 -7.47 7.36
N PHE A 40 0.01 -7.75 6.20
CA PHE A 40 -1.30 -7.24 5.81
C PHE A 40 -2.43 -8.17 6.27
N ASN A 41 -3.16 -7.72 7.28
CA ASN A 41 -4.24 -8.44 7.92
C ASN A 41 -5.57 -8.10 7.23
N ALA A 42 -6.14 -9.05 6.50
CA ALA A 42 -7.36 -8.84 5.73
C ALA A 42 -8.21 -10.12 5.66
N TRP A 43 -9.52 -9.96 5.54
CA TRP A 43 -10.47 -11.08 5.44
C TRP A 43 -10.09 -12.04 4.31
N GLY A 44 -9.98 -13.33 4.63
CA GLY A 44 -9.49 -14.36 3.71
C GLY A 44 -10.59 -15.21 3.06
N GLY A 45 -11.86 -14.96 3.37
CA GLY A 45 -12.98 -15.82 2.97
C GLY A 45 -13.39 -15.73 1.50
N SER A 46 -12.76 -14.86 0.70
CA SER A 46 -13.04 -14.73 -0.74
C SER A 46 -11.80 -14.99 -1.59
N ALA A 47 -11.90 -15.94 -2.51
CA ALA A 47 -10.84 -16.25 -3.46
C ALA A 47 -10.45 -15.03 -4.32
N SER A 48 -11.43 -14.26 -4.81
CA SER A 48 -11.15 -13.08 -5.63
C SER A 48 -10.40 -11.98 -4.88
N ILE A 49 -10.69 -11.81 -3.59
CA ILE A 49 -9.96 -10.87 -2.72
C ILE A 49 -8.54 -11.39 -2.49
N ASN A 50 -8.39 -12.68 -2.19
CA ASN A 50 -7.08 -13.30 -1.98
C ASN A 50 -6.18 -13.16 -3.22
N ASP A 51 -6.73 -13.37 -4.42
CA ASP A 51 -6.00 -13.23 -5.68
C ASP A 51 -5.61 -11.78 -5.94
N TYR A 52 -6.50 -10.82 -5.64
CA TYR A 52 -6.20 -9.40 -5.73
C TYR A 52 -5.04 -9.01 -4.80
N ILE A 53 -5.07 -9.46 -3.55
CA ILE A 53 -4.01 -9.17 -2.58
C ILE A 53 -2.69 -9.82 -3.02
N ALA A 54 -2.71 -11.03 -3.59
CA ALA A 54 -1.53 -11.68 -4.13
C ALA A 54 -0.93 -10.89 -5.32
N TRP A 55 -1.78 -10.39 -6.23
CA TRP A 55 -1.34 -9.50 -7.31
C TRP A 55 -0.73 -8.21 -6.74
N ALA A 56 -1.38 -7.59 -5.76
CA ALA A 56 -0.90 -6.37 -5.13
C ALA A 56 0.46 -6.58 -4.45
N ALA A 57 0.64 -7.72 -3.76
CA ALA A 57 1.91 -8.10 -3.15
C ALA A 57 3.03 -8.22 -4.18
N ALA A 58 2.78 -8.86 -5.32
CA ALA A 58 3.75 -8.95 -6.41
C ALA A 58 4.11 -7.56 -6.97
N ALA A 59 3.11 -6.70 -7.22
CA ALA A 59 3.33 -5.35 -7.73
C ALA A 59 4.11 -4.47 -6.75
N VAL A 60 3.83 -4.58 -5.45
CA VAL A 60 4.54 -3.87 -4.38
C VAL A 60 6.00 -4.34 -4.29
N LYS A 61 6.23 -5.65 -4.38
CA LYS A 61 7.59 -6.21 -4.40
C LYS A 61 8.39 -5.72 -5.60
N GLU A 62 7.80 -5.76 -6.79
CA GLU A 62 8.45 -5.31 -8.03
C GLU A 62 8.82 -3.83 -7.98
N ARG A 63 7.88 -2.97 -7.54
CA ARG A 63 8.05 -1.52 -7.60
C ARG A 63 8.87 -0.94 -6.45
N PHE A 64 8.75 -1.53 -5.26
CA PHE A 64 9.27 -0.94 -4.02
C PHE A 64 10.20 -1.89 -3.25
N GLY A 65 10.29 -3.17 -3.62
CA GLY A 65 11.12 -4.16 -2.92
C GLY A 65 10.58 -4.58 -1.56
N VAL A 66 9.34 -4.23 -1.23
CA VAL A 66 8.65 -4.57 0.03
C VAL A 66 7.98 -5.94 -0.10
N ASP A 67 8.13 -6.80 0.92
CA ASP A 67 7.44 -8.07 1.02
C ASP A 67 6.09 -7.90 1.71
N LEU A 68 5.00 -7.94 0.95
CA LEU A 68 3.64 -7.86 1.50
C LEU A 68 3.13 -9.28 1.81
N VAL A 69 2.94 -9.60 3.09
CA VAL A 69 2.46 -10.90 3.56
C VAL A 69 0.99 -10.81 3.93
N HIS A 70 0.12 -11.53 3.21
CA HIS A 70 -1.29 -11.60 3.54
C HIS A 70 -1.54 -12.53 4.73
N VAL A 71 -1.88 -11.94 5.88
CA VAL A 71 -2.43 -12.65 7.03
C VAL A 71 -3.94 -12.75 6.85
N LYS A 72 -4.40 -13.95 6.47
CA LYS A 72 -5.83 -14.22 6.23
C LYS A 72 -6.59 -14.28 7.54
N LEU A 73 -7.62 -13.45 7.65
CA LEU A 73 -8.50 -13.41 8.81
C LEU A 73 -9.84 -14.10 8.54
N THR A 74 -10.40 -14.71 9.57
CA THR A 74 -11.82 -15.14 9.59
C THR A 74 -12.72 -13.95 9.89
N ASP A 75 -12.34 -13.12 10.87
CA ASP A 75 -12.98 -11.86 11.22
C ASP A 75 -11.91 -10.75 11.34
N THR A 76 -12.22 -9.56 10.82
CA THR A 76 -11.33 -8.40 10.93
C THR A 76 -11.21 -7.90 12.37
N ALA A 77 -12.24 -8.11 13.20
CA ALA A 77 -12.25 -7.77 14.62
C ALA A 77 -11.12 -8.48 15.40
N ASP A 78 -10.68 -9.67 14.95
CA ASP A 78 -9.57 -10.40 15.58
C ASP A 78 -8.24 -9.64 15.48
N ALA A 79 -7.98 -8.99 14.34
CA ALA A 79 -6.77 -8.19 14.16
C ALA A 79 -6.81 -6.91 15.03
N VAL A 80 -7.98 -6.27 15.15
CA VAL A 80 -8.16 -5.10 16.02
C VAL A 80 -7.96 -5.48 17.49
N SER A 81 -8.58 -6.58 17.92
CA SER A 81 -8.45 -7.10 19.29
C SER A 81 -7.01 -7.41 19.64
N ARG A 82 -6.25 -8.01 18.72
CA ARG A 82 -4.82 -8.29 18.90
C ARG A 82 -3.98 -7.02 19.07
N VAL A 83 -4.21 -5.99 18.26
CA VAL A 83 -3.53 -4.69 18.41
C VAL A 83 -3.84 -4.06 19.77
N LEU A 84 -5.10 -4.12 20.21
CA LEU A 84 -5.50 -3.60 21.52
C LEU A 84 -4.81 -4.33 22.66
N VAL A 85 -4.80 -5.67 22.64
CA VAL A 85 -4.14 -6.49 23.65
C VAL A 85 -2.62 -6.24 23.69
N GLU A 86 -1.97 -6.13 22.52
CA GLU A 86 -0.54 -5.82 22.44
C GLU A 86 -0.24 -4.45 23.07
N LYS A 87 -1.05 -3.45 22.74
CA LYS A 87 -0.93 -2.10 23.31
C LYS A 87 -1.17 -2.09 24.82
N GLU A 88 -2.22 -2.76 25.31
CA GLU A 88 -2.51 -2.87 26.75
C GLU A 88 -1.38 -3.58 27.51
N ALA A 89 -0.68 -4.50 26.85
CA ALA A 89 0.52 -5.16 27.37
C ALA A 89 1.80 -4.29 27.29
N GLY A 90 1.71 -3.03 26.84
CA GLY A 90 2.83 -2.10 26.72
C GLY A 90 3.73 -2.34 25.51
N ARG A 91 3.26 -3.09 24.51
CA ARG A 91 4.02 -3.31 23.26
C ARG A 91 3.76 -2.15 22.30
N GLU A 92 4.68 -1.19 22.30
CA GLU A 92 4.64 -0.03 21.40
C GLU A 92 5.36 -0.27 20.06
N GLU A 93 6.25 -1.27 20.01
CA GLU A 93 7.02 -1.65 18.82
C GLU A 93 7.07 -3.19 18.68
N GLY A 94 7.29 -3.68 17.45
CA GLY A 94 7.36 -5.14 17.20
C GLY A 94 6.03 -5.86 17.44
N GLY A 95 4.91 -5.17 17.21
CA GLY A 95 3.57 -5.75 17.16
C GLY A 95 3.42 -6.75 16.02
N SER A 96 2.34 -7.52 16.03
CA SER A 96 2.10 -8.58 15.05
C SER A 96 1.24 -8.15 13.83
N VAL A 97 0.93 -6.85 13.74
CA VAL A 97 0.05 -6.26 12.72
C VAL A 97 0.64 -4.95 12.21
N ASP A 98 0.95 -4.88 10.91
CA ASP A 98 1.44 -3.64 10.28
C ASP A 98 0.33 -2.89 9.55
N LEU A 99 -0.61 -3.63 8.93
CA LEU A 99 -1.71 -3.07 8.14
C LEU A 99 -2.97 -3.91 8.32
N ILE A 100 -4.13 -3.26 8.46
CA ILE A 100 -5.44 -3.92 8.54
C ILE A 100 -6.36 -3.37 7.44
N TRP A 101 -6.98 -4.25 6.65
CA TRP A 101 -8.10 -3.87 5.79
C TRP A 101 -9.40 -3.97 6.60
N ILE A 102 -10.03 -2.84 6.88
CA ILE A 102 -11.33 -2.79 7.58
C ILE A 102 -12.41 -2.19 6.68
N ASN A 103 -13.58 -2.82 6.61
CA ASN A 103 -14.75 -2.31 5.90
C ASN A 103 -15.59 -1.41 6.83
N GLY A 104 -16.27 -0.40 6.27
CA GLY A 104 -17.06 0.56 7.05
C GLY A 104 -18.23 -0.05 7.85
N GLU A 105 -18.79 -1.17 7.40
CA GLU A 105 -19.84 -1.90 8.13
C GLU A 105 -19.36 -2.43 9.49
N ASN A 106 -18.05 -2.62 9.69
CA ASN A 106 -17.47 -3.07 10.96
C ASN A 106 -17.46 -1.98 12.05
N PHE A 107 -17.87 -0.75 11.71
CA PHE A 107 -17.90 0.41 12.61
C PHE A 107 -19.25 1.14 12.63
N ALA A 108 -20.30 0.54 12.08
CA ALA A 108 -21.67 1.08 12.06
C ALA A 108 -22.46 0.73 13.32
#